data_AF-A0AAU9IBD2-F1
#
_entry.id   AF-A0AAU9IBD2-F1
#
_cell.length_a   1.000
_cell.length_b   1.000
_cell.length_c   1.000
_cell.angle_alpha   90.00
_cell.angle_beta   90.00
_cell.angle_gamma   90.00
#
_symmetry.space_group_name_H-M   'P 1'
#
loop_
_entity.id
_entity.type
_entity.pdbx_description
1 polymer ?
#
loop_
_entity_poly.entity_id
_entity_poly.type
_entity_poly.pdbx_seq_one_letter_code
_entity_poly.pdbx_strand_id
1 'polypeptide(L)'
;MSDLGLKAEDIEDIANLYDQIRTIFKKKYPEADAVLAQAFEKTVSQIISDLNPKASQAVSSEDFIYDILLAKYKLWQMCGDKICAFIKTLDIGASKILVEIFSQQANLIRQSVTYATAEREKTKKVLAELESNKKQTEDILIAAENLEQSLKEAKEENENLRNVQATKVDNGDEFEELNMQIAQLQEENERYLQKIIKLSKEKAENSITQRPSSTSPAKEVVKEKPKTTPRPTPSVSQVRELSQRQLKEVIDEFYVAKEKYDQKCIETRQPKETMEQFLWNYLNKKYGLKPLINDWYFAIQKALDKYQDADPEILLFAKILRHELEESYQKVFIDVKQTTQQLLKLQFKNKFPYMREKELKDVVAEKQSGDLDEDEWQAIVTYMYNAQDSEYLLNMLKEHVERSGLKVKGAKPAMSYQEFVRLLLEFQVTGHDQLLEAFREKFRMFDEDKNGILSHKEFCEFLAMIGLFDESERMLAVCDPQETGQVNFSDCVNLMLSEQVENQGQQLSVVYKLYLDRGSS
;
A
#
# COMPACT_ATOMS: atom_id res chain seq x y z
N MET A 1 -15.43 -29.12 28.02
CA MET A 1 -16.37 -29.78 27.08
C MET A 1 -17.38 -30.70 27.79
N SER A 2 -17.83 -30.38 29.00
CA SER A 2 -18.73 -31.24 29.79
C SER A 2 -19.91 -30.49 30.43
N ASP A 3 -20.29 -29.31 29.91
CA ASP A 3 -21.32 -28.47 30.53
C ASP A 3 -22.35 -27.86 29.54
N LEU A 4 -22.49 -28.47 28.35
CA LEU A 4 -23.39 -27.99 27.30
C LEU A 4 -24.50 -29.00 26.99
N GLY A 5 -25.12 -29.60 28.02
CA GLY A 5 -26.36 -30.36 27.90
C GLY A 5 -27.55 -29.55 28.41
N LEU A 6 -28.77 -29.99 28.12
CA LEU A 6 -29.95 -29.51 28.86
C LEU A 6 -29.75 -29.89 30.33
N LYS A 7 -29.58 -28.89 31.22
CA LYS A 7 -29.23 -29.14 32.62
C LYS A 7 -30.46 -29.62 33.37
N ALA A 8 -30.24 -30.43 34.41
CA ALA A 8 -31.32 -30.84 35.30
C ALA A 8 -32.03 -29.62 35.92
N GLU A 9 -31.26 -28.59 36.26
CA GLU A 9 -31.73 -27.28 36.75
C GLU A 9 -32.72 -26.61 35.78
N ASP A 10 -32.46 -26.66 34.46
CA ASP A 10 -33.35 -26.07 33.45
C ASP A 10 -34.73 -26.75 33.44
N ILE A 11 -34.78 -28.05 33.69
CA ILE A 11 -36.01 -28.83 33.75
C ILE A 11 -36.72 -28.62 35.10
N GLU A 12 -35.96 -28.53 36.18
CA GLU A 12 -36.47 -28.30 37.53
C GLU A 12 -37.15 -26.93 37.65
N ASP A 13 -36.54 -25.87 37.13
CA ASP A 13 -37.13 -24.53 37.12
C ASP A 13 -38.46 -24.49 36.35
N ILE A 14 -38.49 -25.14 35.19
CA ILE A 14 -39.70 -25.27 34.37
C ILE A 14 -40.77 -26.10 35.07
N ALA A 15 -40.39 -27.20 35.72
CA ALA A 15 -41.33 -28.05 36.47
C ALA A 15 -41.96 -27.26 37.62
N ASN A 16 -41.15 -26.53 38.39
CA ASN A 16 -41.61 -25.68 39.48
C ASN A 16 -42.60 -24.60 39.00
N LEU A 17 -42.31 -23.97 37.86
CA LEU A 17 -43.21 -22.99 37.26
C LEU A 17 -44.51 -23.63 36.75
N TYR A 18 -44.42 -24.78 36.08
CA TYR A 18 -45.58 -25.48 35.56
C TYR A 18 -46.51 -25.99 36.66
N ASP A 19 -45.95 -26.45 37.78
CA ASP A 19 -46.73 -26.88 38.95
C ASP A 19 -47.46 -25.71 39.63
N GLN A 20 -46.88 -24.51 39.63
CA GLN A 20 -47.59 -23.31 40.07
C GLN A 20 -48.79 -23.01 39.16
N ILE A 21 -48.63 -23.13 37.84
CA ILE A 21 -49.72 -22.99 36.88
C ILE A 21 -50.80 -24.04 37.13
N ARG A 22 -50.42 -25.32 37.29
CA ARG A 22 -51.35 -26.41 37.62
C ARG A 22 -52.12 -26.15 38.90
N THR A 23 -51.44 -25.68 39.94
CA THR A 23 -52.07 -25.36 41.24
C THR A 23 -53.17 -24.31 41.08
N ILE A 24 -52.91 -23.27 40.28
CA ILE A 24 -53.88 -22.22 40.01
C ILE A 24 -55.05 -22.74 39.16
N PHE A 25 -54.79 -23.57 38.14
CA PHE A 25 -55.83 -24.24 37.36
C PHE A 25 -56.72 -25.12 38.23
N LYS A 26 -56.12 -25.97 39.08
CA LYS A 26 -56.80 -26.93 39.93
C LYS A 26 -57.80 -26.29 40.89
N LYS A 27 -57.52 -25.06 41.34
CA LYS A 27 -58.47 -24.28 42.18
C LYS A 27 -59.79 -23.99 41.47
N LYS A 28 -59.79 -23.89 40.14
CA LYS A 28 -60.96 -23.52 39.33
C LYS A 28 -61.52 -24.71 38.52
N TYR A 29 -60.66 -25.61 38.06
CA TYR A 29 -60.97 -26.77 37.23
C TYR A 29 -60.19 -28.00 37.73
N PRO A 30 -60.67 -28.68 38.80
CA PRO A 30 -59.99 -29.84 39.38
C PRO A 30 -59.74 -30.97 38.38
N GLU A 31 -60.67 -31.17 37.44
CA GLU A 31 -60.61 -32.17 36.37
C GLU A 31 -59.49 -31.91 35.35
N ALA A 32 -58.98 -30.69 35.25
CA ALA A 32 -57.91 -30.32 34.31
C ALA A 32 -56.51 -30.72 34.80
N ASP A 33 -56.32 -31.01 36.09
CA ASP A 33 -55.01 -31.30 36.68
C ASP A 33 -54.34 -32.54 36.05
N ALA A 34 -55.12 -33.62 35.86
CA ALA A 34 -54.62 -34.84 35.24
C ALA A 34 -54.20 -34.62 33.78
N VAL A 35 -54.96 -33.81 33.03
CA VAL A 35 -54.68 -33.49 31.62
C VAL A 35 -53.43 -32.62 31.50
N LEU A 36 -53.27 -31.64 32.40
CA LEU A 36 -52.09 -30.77 32.42
C LEU A 36 -50.82 -31.55 32.83
N ALA A 37 -50.91 -32.42 33.82
CA ALA A 37 -49.80 -33.29 34.22
C ALA A 37 -49.34 -34.18 33.05
N GLN A 38 -50.29 -34.83 32.36
CA GLN A 38 -49.97 -35.67 31.20
C GLN A 38 -49.37 -34.86 30.04
N ALA A 39 -49.85 -33.62 29.81
CA ALA A 39 -49.33 -32.75 28.78
C ALA A 39 -47.88 -32.30 29.07
N PHE A 40 -47.53 -32.09 30.33
CA PHE A 40 -46.17 -31.79 30.77
C PHE A 40 -45.23 -32.97 30.50
N GLU A 41 -45.56 -34.15 31.03
CA GLU A 41 -44.76 -35.36 30.86
C GLU A 41 -44.51 -35.69 29.40
N LYS A 42 -45.54 -35.57 28.56
CA LYS A 42 -45.44 -35.81 27.12
C LYS A 42 -44.48 -34.83 26.45
N THR A 43 -44.55 -33.55 26.78
CA THR A 43 -43.69 -32.51 26.19
C THR A 43 -42.23 -32.71 26.58
N VAL A 44 -41.96 -32.95 27.87
CA VAL A 44 -40.60 -33.19 28.37
C VAL A 44 -40.01 -34.47 27.76
N SER A 45 -40.78 -35.55 27.72
CA SER A 45 -40.35 -36.82 27.11
C SER A 45 -40.02 -36.66 25.63
N GLN A 46 -40.83 -35.91 24.88
CA GLN A 46 -40.56 -35.64 23.47
C GLN A 46 -39.27 -34.85 23.28
N ILE A 47 -39.04 -33.80 24.09
CA ILE A 47 -37.83 -32.97 23.99
C ILE A 47 -36.58 -33.81 24.29
N ILE A 48 -36.61 -34.64 25.33
CA ILE A 48 -35.49 -35.54 25.66
C ILE A 48 -35.25 -36.56 24.54
N SER A 49 -36.33 -37.14 23.99
CA SER A 49 -36.25 -38.08 22.88
C SER A 49 -35.66 -37.45 21.61
N ASP A 50 -35.95 -36.17 21.35
CA ASP A 50 -35.43 -35.43 20.19
C ASP A 50 -33.94 -35.06 20.36
N LEU A 51 -33.49 -34.81 21.59
CA LEU A 51 -32.11 -34.40 21.91
C LEU A 51 -31.13 -35.57 22.04
N ASN A 52 -31.55 -36.69 22.63
CA ASN A 52 -30.68 -37.85 22.87
C ASN A 52 -29.93 -38.39 21.63
N PRO A 53 -30.56 -38.59 20.46
CA PRO A 53 -29.85 -39.07 19.28
C PRO A 53 -28.84 -38.02 18.76
N LYS A 54 -29.18 -36.73 18.89
CA LYS A 54 -28.33 -35.62 18.44
C LYS A 54 -27.12 -35.41 19.34
N ALA A 55 -27.25 -35.67 20.65
CA ALA A 55 -26.16 -35.64 21.61
C ALA A 55 -25.07 -36.67 21.28
N SER A 56 -25.48 -37.83 20.77
CA SER A 56 -24.58 -38.95 20.44
C SER A 56 -23.91 -38.81 19.06
N GLN A 57 -24.49 -37.98 18.18
CA GLN A 57 -24.06 -37.79 16.78
C GLN A 57 -23.40 -36.43 16.51
N ALA A 58 -23.23 -35.58 17.54
CA ALA A 58 -22.72 -34.22 17.36
C ALA A 58 -21.26 -34.23 16.87
N VAL A 59 -21.07 -34.03 15.55
CA VAL A 59 -19.75 -33.91 14.89
C VAL A 59 -19.08 -32.56 15.22
N SER A 60 -19.87 -31.53 15.59
CA SER A 60 -19.38 -30.25 16.11
C SER A 60 -20.12 -29.88 17.40
N SER A 61 -19.40 -29.31 18.38
CA SER A 61 -19.97 -28.91 19.67
C SER A 61 -21.01 -27.79 19.57
N GLU A 62 -21.11 -27.10 18.43
CA GLU A 62 -21.91 -25.89 18.25
C GLU A 62 -23.33 -26.16 17.72
N ASP A 63 -23.53 -27.17 16.85
CA ASP A 63 -24.86 -27.55 16.36
C ASP A 63 -25.77 -28.03 17.50
N PHE A 64 -25.17 -28.76 18.44
CA PHE A 64 -25.89 -29.29 19.59
C PHE A 64 -26.34 -28.20 20.59
N ILE A 65 -25.59 -27.09 20.69
CA ILE A 65 -25.97 -25.94 21.53
C ILE A 65 -27.27 -25.31 21.05
N TYR A 66 -27.40 -25.18 19.74
CA TYR A 66 -28.59 -24.60 19.13
C TYR A 66 -29.82 -25.49 19.36
N ASP A 67 -29.68 -26.81 19.24
CA ASP A 67 -30.75 -27.76 19.55
C ASP A 67 -31.18 -27.65 21.03
N ILE A 68 -30.23 -27.42 21.94
CA ILE A 68 -30.51 -27.20 23.36
C ILE A 68 -31.26 -25.88 23.60
N LEU A 69 -30.86 -24.79 22.95
CA LEU A 69 -31.55 -23.51 23.07
C LEU A 69 -33.01 -23.60 22.58
N LEU A 70 -33.25 -24.30 21.47
CA LEU A 70 -34.59 -24.53 20.97
C LEU A 70 -35.43 -25.41 21.91
N ALA A 71 -34.81 -26.42 22.54
CA ALA A 71 -35.44 -27.26 23.55
C ALA A 71 -35.84 -26.45 24.80
N LYS A 72 -34.95 -25.60 25.31
CA LYS A 72 -35.26 -24.68 26.43
C LYS A 72 -36.43 -23.78 26.07
N TYR A 73 -36.41 -23.17 24.89
CA TYR A 73 -37.50 -22.31 24.44
C TYR A 73 -38.86 -23.05 24.38
N LYS A 74 -38.90 -24.29 23.87
CA LYS A 74 -40.13 -25.10 23.86
C LYS A 74 -40.69 -25.36 25.26
N LEU A 75 -39.82 -25.59 26.25
CA LEU A 75 -40.22 -25.77 27.64
C LEU A 75 -40.88 -24.51 28.21
N TRP A 76 -40.31 -23.33 27.95
CA TRP A 76 -40.89 -22.04 28.35
C TRP A 76 -42.21 -21.75 27.63
N GLN A 77 -42.27 -22.03 26.32
CA GLN A 77 -43.48 -21.82 25.52
C GLN A 77 -44.66 -22.63 26.05
N MET A 78 -44.43 -23.89 26.46
CA MET A 78 -45.48 -24.72 27.06
C MET A 78 -46.09 -24.07 28.30
N CYS A 79 -45.28 -23.47 29.17
CA CYS A 79 -45.77 -22.76 30.35
C CYS A 79 -46.59 -21.52 29.94
N GLY A 80 -46.08 -20.73 28.99
CA GLY A 80 -46.75 -19.57 28.41
C GLY A 80 -48.14 -19.89 27.84
N ASP A 81 -48.25 -20.99 27.09
CA ASP A 81 -49.51 -21.43 26.49
C ASP A 81 -50.54 -21.80 27.58
N LYS A 82 -50.12 -22.49 28.65
CA LYS A 82 -51.02 -22.88 29.73
C LYS A 82 -51.47 -21.69 30.57
N ILE A 83 -50.58 -20.78 30.94
CA ILE A 83 -50.98 -19.60 31.70
C ILE A 83 -51.90 -18.68 30.87
N CYS A 84 -51.64 -18.52 29.57
CA CYS A 84 -52.54 -17.78 28.68
C CYS A 84 -53.92 -18.43 28.59
N ALA A 85 -53.98 -19.77 28.53
CA ALA A 85 -55.23 -20.51 28.55
C ALA A 85 -55.99 -20.32 29.87
N PHE A 86 -55.30 -20.25 31.02
CA PHE A 86 -55.93 -19.95 32.30
C PHE A 86 -56.54 -18.55 32.31
N ILE A 87 -55.73 -17.56 31.93
CA ILE A 87 -56.13 -16.15 31.90
C ILE A 87 -57.31 -15.96 30.96
N LYS A 88 -57.39 -16.70 29.85
CA LYS A 88 -58.56 -16.68 28.94
C LYS A 88 -59.88 -16.99 29.64
N THR A 89 -59.84 -17.83 30.69
CA THR A 89 -61.04 -18.16 31.49
C THR A 89 -61.42 -17.05 32.48
N LEU A 90 -60.54 -16.08 32.73
CA LEU A 90 -60.76 -14.94 33.62
C LEU A 90 -61.06 -13.68 32.82
N ASP A 91 -60.25 -13.40 31.81
CA ASP A 91 -60.34 -12.25 30.92
C ASP A 91 -59.79 -12.61 29.53
N ILE A 92 -60.69 -12.58 28.54
CA ILE A 92 -60.36 -12.89 27.15
C ILE A 92 -59.46 -11.81 26.53
N GLY A 93 -59.64 -10.53 26.91
CA GLY A 93 -58.84 -9.41 26.43
C GLY A 93 -57.40 -9.49 26.94
N ALA A 94 -57.21 -9.70 28.24
CA ALA A 94 -55.88 -9.88 28.82
C ALA A 94 -55.15 -11.10 28.23
N SER A 95 -55.86 -12.21 28.03
CA SER A 95 -55.30 -13.40 27.38
C SER A 95 -54.85 -13.13 25.95
N LYS A 96 -55.65 -12.41 25.14
CA LYS A 96 -55.26 -12.04 23.77
C LYS A 96 -53.98 -11.20 23.74
N ILE A 97 -53.85 -10.23 24.63
CA ILE A 97 -52.66 -9.39 24.73
C ILE A 97 -51.43 -10.24 25.09
N LEU A 98 -51.54 -11.13 26.07
CA LEU A 98 -50.43 -11.99 26.48
C LEU A 98 -50.04 -12.99 25.40
N VAL A 99 -51.01 -13.59 24.70
CA VAL A 99 -50.76 -14.46 23.54
C VAL A 99 -50.01 -13.69 22.45
N GLU A 100 -50.39 -12.45 22.18
CA GLU A 100 -49.69 -11.61 21.20
C GLU A 100 -48.25 -11.29 21.64
N ILE A 101 -48.03 -10.93 22.91
CA ILE A 101 -46.68 -10.68 23.46
C ILE A 101 -45.80 -11.93 23.31
N PHE A 102 -46.28 -13.11 23.71
CA PHE A 102 -45.53 -14.35 23.58
C PHE A 102 -45.31 -14.73 22.11
N SER A 103 -46.26 -14.45 21.22
CA SER A 103 -46.12 -14.64 19.77
C SER A 103 -45.02 -13.76 19.17
N GLN A 104 -44.94 -12.49 19.58
CA GLN A 104 -43.89 -11.58 19.13
C GLN A 104 -42.51 -11.99 19.67
N GLN A 105 -42.43 -12.41 20.93
CA GLN A 105 -41.20 -12.97 21.50
C GLN A 105 -40.77 -14.25 20.75
N ALA A 106 -41.72 -15.13 20.42
CA ALA A 106 -41.47 -16.32 19.61
C ALA A 106 -40.92 -15.99 18.23
N ASN A 107 -41.44 -14.93 17.59
CA ASN A 107 -40.99 -14.48 16.28
C ASN A 107 -39.57 -13.91 16.35
N LEU A 108 -39.25 -13.10 17.36
CA LEU A 108 -37.91 -12.55 17.56
C LEU A 108 -36.86 -13.66 17.71
N ILE A 109 -37.17 -14.68 18.52
CA ILE A 109 -36.30 -15.84 18.72
C ILE A 109 -36.13 -16.61 17.40
N ARG A 110 -37.23 -16.87 16.66
CA ARG A 110 -37.15 -17.55 15.36
C ARG A 110 -36.32 -16.77 14.34
N GLN A 111 -36.47 -15.46 14.25
CA GLN A 111 -35.69 -14.61 13.35
C GLN A 111 -34.20 -14.66 13.70
N SER A 112 -33.87 -14.53 15.00
CA SER A 112 -32.49 -14.60 15.49
C SER A 112 -31.84 -15.94 15.14
N VAL A 113 -32.60 -17.02 15.35
CA VAL A 113 -32.26 -18.38 14.98
C VAL A 113 -32.02 -18.52 13.46
N THR A 114 -32.95 -18.03 12.62
CA THR A 114 -32.84 -18.13 11.16
C THR A 114 -31.62 -17.36 10.65
N TYR A 115 -31.40 -16.15 11.16
CA TYR A 115 -30.23 -15.35 10.82
C TYR A 115 -28.92 -16.07 11.19
N ALA A 116 -28.82 -16.59 12.41
CA ALA A 116 -27.65 -17.34 12.87
C ALA A 116 -27.39 -18.59 11.99
N THR A 117 -28.44 -19.33 11.61
CA THR A 117 -28.29 -20.49 10.70
C THR A 117 -27.85 -20.09 9.29
N ALA A 118 -28.36 -18.96 8.76
CA ALA A 118 -28.02 -18.48 7.43
C ALA A 118 -26.56 -17.98 7.35
N GLU A 119 -26.13 -17.19 8.34
CA GLU A 119 -24.74 -16.73 8.43
C GLU A 119 -23.79 -17.92 8.57
N ARG A 120 -24.14 -18.92 9.39
CA ARG A 120 -23.31 -20.11 9.56
C ARG A 120 -23.13 -20.92 8.27
N GLU A 121 -24.19 -21.08 7.48
CA GLU A 121 -24.09 -21.77 6.19
C GLU A 121 -23.18 -21.00 5.21
N LYS A 122 -23.17 -19.66 5.26
CA LYS A 122 -22.20 -18.85 4.52
C LYS A 122 -20.78 -19.11 5.04
N THR A 123 -20.57 -19.09 6.36
CA THR A 123 -19.25 -19.35 6.96
C THR A 123 -18.71 -20.72 6.57
N LYS A 124 -19.54 -21.78 6.59
CA LYS A 124 -19.13 -23.13 6.15
C LYS A 124 -18.69 -23.16 4.69
N LYS A 125 -19.39 -22.45 3.79
CA LYS A 125 -19.01 -22.34 2.39
C LYS A 125 -17.68 -21.63 2.21
N VAL A 126 -17.50 -20.49 2.88
CA VAL A 126 -16.24 -19.74 2.85
C VAL A 126 -15.07 -20.57 3.38
N LEU A 127 -15.30 -21.34 4.45
CA LEU A 127 -14.26 -22.19 5.04
C LEU A 127 -13.87 -23.34 4.09
N ALA A 128 -14.83 -23.94 3.40
CA ALA A 128 -14.57 -24.95 2.37
C ALA A 128 -13.83 -24.37 1.16
N GLU A 129 -14.19 -23.16 0.71
CA GLU A 129 -13.49 -22.43 -0.36
C GLU A 129 -12.05 -22.07 0.06
N LEU A 130 -11.86 -21.61 1.30
CA LEU A 130 -10.54 -21.32 1.86
C LEU A 130 -9.65 -22.56 1.89
N GLU A 131 -10.20 -23.71 2.26
CA GLU A 131 -9.46 -24.98 2.31
C GLU A 131 -9.08 -25.47 0.90
N SER A 132 -9.98 -25.29 -0.08
CA SER A 132 -9.69 -25.51 -1.51
C SER A 132 -8.58 -24.58 -2.02
N ASN A 133 -8.65 -23.29 -1.70
CA ASN A 133 -7.67 -22.30 -2.14
C ASN A 133 -6.30 -22.51 -1.49
N LYS A 134 -6.25 -22.93 -0.22
CA LYS A 134 -5.01 -23.33 0.44
C LYS A 134 -4.33 -24.47 -0.31
N LYS A 135 -5.09 -25.51 -0.67
CA LYS A 135 -4.57 -26.64 -1.44
C LYS A 135 -4.04 -26.22 -2.82
N GLN A 136 -4.77 -25.37 -3.54
CA GLN A 136 -4.30 -24.83 -4.82
C GLN A 136 -3.03 -23.97 -4.67
N THR A 137 -2.92 -23.20 -3.59
CA THR A 137 -1.73 -22.38 -3.32
C THR A 137 -0.52 -23.25 -3.01
N GLU A 138 -0.72 -24.34 -2.26
CA GLU A 138 0.32 -25.33 -1.97
C GLU A 138 0.80 -26.02 -3.25
N ASP A 139 -0.12 -26.40 -4.14
CA ASP A 139 0.22 -26.96 -5.46
C ASP A 139 1.02 -25.96 -6.33
N ILE A 140 0.65 -24.67 -6.31
CA ILE A 140 1.39 -23.60 -7.03
C ILE A 140 2.78 -23.40 -6.43
N LEU A 141 2.92 -23.45 -5.10
CA LEU A 141 4.21 -23.30 -4.43
C LEU A 141 5.16 -24.42 -4.85
N ILE A 142 4.68 -25.67 -4.85
CA ILE A 142 5.44 -26.84 -5.32
C ILE A 142 5.83 -26.67 -6.79
N ALA A 143 4.92 -26.17 -7.64
CA ALA A 143 5.23 -25.91 -9.05
C ALA A 143 6.30 -24.80 -9.23
N ALA A 144 6.26 -23.75 -8.41
CA ALA A 144 7.23 -22.66 -8.43
C ALA A 144 8.62 -23.14 -7.96
N GLU A 145 8.70 -23.94 -6.89
CA GLU A 145 9.95 -24.56 -6.42
C GLU A 145 10.58 -25.44 -7.51
N ASN A 146 9.77 -26.25 -8.20
CA ASN A 146 10.25 -27.07 -9.32
C ASN A 146 10.77 -26.23 -10.50
N LEU A 147 10.11 -25.11 -10.82
CA LEU A 147 10.57 -24.20 -11.88
C LEU A 147 11.88 -23.48 -11.49
N GLU A 148 12.03 -23.09 -10.23
CA GLU A 148 13.24 -22.46 -9.72
C GLU A 148 14.44 -23.44 -9.76
N GLN A 149 14.20 -24.69 -9.38
CA GLN A 149 15.17 -25.79 -9.50
C GLN A 149 15.61 -25.95 -10.96
N SER A 150 14.68 -26.05 -11.91
CA SER A 150 15.00 -26.16 -13.35
C SER A 150 15.72 -24.92 -13.90
N LEU A 151 15.39 -23.72 -13.44
CA LEU A 151 16.08 -22.48 -13.82
C LEU A 151 17.53 -22.47 -13.32
N LYS A 152 17.77 -22.99 -12.10
CA LYS A 152 19.11 -23.12 -11.52
C LYS A 152 19.95 -24.10 -12.33
N GLU A 153 19.40 -25.26 -12.67
CA GLU A 153 20.05 -26.26 -13.52
C GLU A 153 20.40 -25.67 -14.90
N ALA A 154 19.48 -24.95 -15.55
CA ALA A 154 19.73 -24.28 -16.83
C ALA A 154 20.78 -23.15 -16.75
N LYS A 155 20.90 -22.47 -15.61
CA LYS A 155 21.94 -21.46 -15.37
C LYS A 155 23.31 -22.10 -15.19
N GLU A 156 23.40 -23.18 -14.41
CA GLU A 156 24.63 -23.96 -14.24
C GLU A 156 25.10 -24.55 -15.58
N GLU A 157 24.18 -25.07 -16.40
CA GLU A 157 24.50 -25.55 -17.75
C GLU A 157 25.00 -24.43 -18.66
N ASN A 158 24.38 -23.24 -18.63
CA ASN A 158 24.84 -22.08 -19.38
C ASN A 158 26.21 -21.55 -18.92
N GLU A 159 26.49 -21.54 -17.62
CA GLU A 159 27.82 -21.19 -17.11
C GLU A 159 28.87 -22.22 -17.53
N ASN A 160 28.55 -23.50 -17.49
CA ASN A 160 29.44 -24.56 -17.98
C ASN A 160 29.72 -24.39 -19.49
N LEU A 161 28.70 -24.09 -20.30
CA LEU A 161 28.87 -23.82 -21.73
C LEU A 161 29.71 -22.55 -21.98
N ARG A 162 29.51 -21.49 -21.18
CA ARG A 162 30.33 -20.28 -21.23
C ARG A 162 31.79 -20.55 -20.85
N ASN A 163 32.03 -21.36 -19.83
CA ASN A 163 33.39 -21.76 -19.42
C ASN A 163 34.08 -22.62 -20.49
N VAL A 164 33.33 -23.51 -21.17
CA VAL A 164 33.82 -24.27 -22.33
C VAL A 164 34.08 -23.38 -23.54
N GLN A 165 33.31 -22.30 -23.74
CA GLN A 165 33.61 -21.30 -24.77
C GLN A 165 34.81 -20.42 -24.39
N ALA A 166 34.94 -20.02 -23.13
CA ALA A 166 36.07 -19.22 -22.64
C ALA A 166 37.39 -20.01 -22.76
N THR A 167 37.41 -21.30 -22.42
CA THR A 167 38.57 -22.19 -22.62
C THR A 167 38.90 -22.44 -24.09
N LYS A 168 37.95 -22.29 -25.03
CA LYS A 168 38.24 -22.31 -26.47
C LYS A 168 38.78 -20.98 -27.00
N VAL A 169 38.50 -19.87 -26.31
CA VAL A 169 38.95 -18.52 -26.66
C VAL A 169 40.33 -18.21 -26.05
N ASP A 170 40.74 -18.95 -25.01
CA ASP A 170 42.05 -18.82 -24.34
C ASP A 170 43.22 -19.52 -25.06
N ASN A 171 43.01 -20.08 -26.26
CA ASN A 171 44.10 -20.45 -27.18
C ASN A 171 44.74 -19.21 -27.87
N GLY A 172 44.64 -18.03 -27.24
CA GLY A 172 45.31 -16.82 -27.69
C GLY A 172 46.84 -16.93 -27.58
N ASP A 173 47.33 -17.63 -26.56
CA ASP A 173 48.77 -17.83 -26.34
C ASP A 173 49.38 -18.77 -27.39
N GLU A 174 48.71 -19.88 -27.76
CA GLU A 174 49.16 -20.75 -28.86
C GLU A 174 49.09 -20.04 -30.21
N PHE A 175 48.10 -19.16 -30.44
CA PHE A 175 47.99 -18.41 -31.69
C PHE A 175 49.04 -17.30 -31.81
N GLU A 176 49.37 -16.60 -30.71
CA GLU A 176 50.48 -15.64 -30.68
C GLU A 176 51.84 -16.35 -30.80
N GLU A 177 52.02 -17.51 -30.16
CA GLU A 177 53.26 -18.28 -30.24
C GLU A 177 53.46 -18.92 -31.63
N LEU A 178 52.39 -19.46 -32.25
CA LEU A 178 52.43 -19.90 -33.65
C LEU A 178 52.65 -18.74 -34.61
N ASN A 179 52.01 -17.57 -34.41
CA ASN A 179 52.25 -16.41 -35.25
C ASN A 179 53.67 -15.86 -35.08
N MET A 180 54.24 -15.94 -33.88
CA MET A 180 55.63 -15.57 -33.64
C MET A 180 56.60 -16.57 -34.30
N GLN A 181 56.30 -17.88 -34.28
CA GLN A 181 57.05 -18.88 -35.04
C GLN A 181 56.90 -18.71 -36.56
N ILE A 182 55.69 -18.41 -37.05
CA ILE A 182 55.44 -18.12 -38.46
C ILE A 182 56.20 -16.86 -38.87
N ALA A 183 56.23 -15.81 -38.04
CA ALA A 183 56.99 -14.60 -38.30
C ALA A 183 58.51 -14.87 -38.31
N GLN A 184 59.03 -15.69 -37.39
CA GLN A 184 60.44 -16.09 -37.37
C GLN A 184 60.81 -16.94 -38.59
N LEU A 185 59.96 -17.89 -38.98
CA LEU A 185 60.14 -18.73 -40.17
C LEU A 185 59.99 -17.92 -41.46
N GLN A 186 59.13 -16.89 -41.48
CA GLN A 186 59.02 -15.95 -42.59
C GLN A 186 60.26 -15.06 -42.67
N GLU A 187 60.80 -14.57 -41.56
CA GLU A 187 62.06 -13.80 -41.54
C GLU A 187 63.26 -14.67 -41.96
N GLU A 188 63.34 -15.93 -41.52
CA GLU A 188 64.35 -16.87 -41.98
C GLU A 188 64.19 -17.19 -43.46
N ASN A 189 62.97 -17.44 -43.94
CA ASN A 189 62.69 -17.63 -45.36
C ASN A 189 63.03 -16.39 -46.16
N GLU A 190 62.75 -15.19 -45.67
CA GLU A 190 63.09 -13.93 -46.32
C GLU A 190 64.61 -13.69 -46.31
N ARG A 191 65.33 -14.13 -45.26
CA ARG A 191 66.80 -14.15 -45.25
C ARG A 191 67.37 -15.18 -46.23
N TYR A 192 66.78 -16.36 -46.35
CA TYR A 192 67.17 -17.34 -47.37
C TYR A 192 66.84 -16.84 -48.77
N LEU A 193 65.68 -16.18 -48.95
CA LEU A 193 65.29 -15.54 -50.20
C LEU A 193 66.24 -14.40 -50.53
N GLN A 194 66.61 -13.55 -49.57
CA GLN A 194 67.62 -12.51 -49.73
C GLN A 194 69.00 -13.10 -49.99
N LYS A 195 69.35 -14.25 -49.42
CA LYS A 195 70.60 -14.96 -49.69
C LYS A 195 70.60 -15.57 -51.08
N ILE A 196 69.46 -16.10 -51.56
CA ILE A 196 69.27 -16.57 -52.94
C ILE A 196 69.28 -15.40 -53.90
N ILE A 197 68.61 -14.30 -53.57
CA ILE A 197 68.61 -13.04 -54.33
C ILE A 197 70.02 -12.47 -54.35
N LYS A 198 70.75 -12.49 -53.24
CA LYS A 198 72.14 -12.04 -53.14
C LYS A 198 73.09 -12.97 -53.89
N LEU A 199 72.91 -14.28 -53.88
CA LEU A 199 73.69 -15.23 -54.67
C LEU A 199 73.35 -15.13 -56.17
N SER A 200 72.09 -14.81 -56.51
CA SER A 200 71.64 -14.53 -57.88
C SER A 200 72.09 -13.15 -58.37
N LYS A 201 72.18 -12.15 -57.46
CA LYS A 201 72.76 -10.84 -57.67
C LYS A 201 74.27 -10.90 -57.71
N GLU A 202 74.98 -11.70 -56.93
CA GLU A 202 76.42 -11.93 -57.05
C GLU A 202 76.75 -12.67 -58.36
N LYS A 203 75.83 -13.51 -58.87
CA LYS A 203 75.88 -14.07 -60.24
C LYS A 203 75.56 -13.04 -61.34
N ALA A 204 74.85 -11.96 -61.03
CA ALA A 204 74.45 -10.90 -61.96
C ALA A 204 75.31 -9.60 -61.87
N GLU A 205 75.94 -9.33 -60.73
CA GLU A 205 76.72 -8.14 -60.33
C GLU A 205 78.24 -8.44 -60.29
N ASN A 206 78.66 -9.68 -60.62
CA ASN A 206 79.95 -9.92 -61.28
C ASN A 206 80.01 -9.30 -62.71
N SER A 207 78.92 -8.64 -63.12
CA SER A 207 78.93 -7.56 -64.09
C SER A 207 78.59 -6.25 -63.37
N ILE A 208 79.56 -5.33 -63.31
CA ILE A 208 79.44 -3.89 -62.99
C ILE A 208 79.80 -3.49 -61.54
N THR A 209 80.83 -2.65 -61.52
CA THR A 209 81.75 -2.12 -60.51
C THR A 209 81.25 -1.07 -59.48
N GLN A 210 81.84 -1.18 -58.26
CA GLN A 210 82.45 -0.13 -57.39
C GLN A 210 81.62 0.86 -56.49
N ARG A 211 81.74 0.65 -55.16
CA ARG A 211 82.19 1.57 -54.04
C ARG A 211 81.45 2.93 -53.73
N PRO A 212 81.62 3.58 -52.54
CA PRO A 212 81.34 3.17 -51.15
C PRO A 212 80.77 4.31 -50.20
N SER A 213 80.62 4.00 -48.89
CA SER A 213 80.63 4.91 -47.68
C SER A 213 79.29 5.60 -47.28
N SER A 214 78.90 5.87 -46.01
CA SER A 214 79.52 5.83 -44.65
C SER A 214 78.48 6.01 -43.50
N THR A 215 78.83 5.58 -42.27
CA THR A 215 78.53 6.09 -40.88
C THR A 215 77.07 6.17 -40.33
N SER A 216 76.63 5.51 -39.22
CA SER A 216 76.92 5.56 -37.73
C SER A 216 75.76 6.28 -36.93
N PRO A 217 75.64 6.24 -35.57
CA PRO A 217 74.68 5.37 -34.81
C PRO A 217 73.92 6.07 -33.62
N ALA A 218 73.35 5.27 -32.68
CA ALA A 218 72.96 5.57 -31.26
C ALA A 218 71.54 6.18 -30.98
N LYS A 219 70.79 5.95 -29.87
CA LYS A 219 71.01 5.36 -28.51
C LYS A 219 69.67 5.18 -27.72
N GLU A 220 69.67 4.27 -26.73
CA GLU A 220 69.01 4.23 -25.37
C GLU A 220 67.52 4.68 -25.18
N VAL A 221 66.54 3.96 -24.59
CA VAL A 221 66.35 3.07 -23.40
C VAL A 221 66.51 3.73 -22.02
N VAL A 222 65.39 3.89 -21.29
CA VAL A 222 65.27 3.69 -19.81
C VAL A 222 63.83 3.25 -19.44
N LYS A 223 63.72 2.20 -18.60
CA LYS A 223 62.53 1.70 -17.88
C LYS A 223 62.69 1.98 -16.39
N GLU A 224 61.61 2.23 -15.66
CA GLU A 224 61.52 1.97 -14.21
C GLU A 224 60.13 1.43 -13.80
N LYS A 225 60.14 0.59 -12.75
CA LYS A 225 59.02 -0.17 -12.14
C LYS A 225 59.21 -0.11 -10.59
N PRO A 226 58.32 -0.67 -9.74
CA PRO A 226 57.39 0.07 -8.86
C PRO A 226 57.71 -0.08 -7.35
N LYS A 227 56.93 0.60 -6.48
CA LYS A 227 56.92 0.37 -5.02
C LYS A 227 55.50 0.25 -4.45
N THR A 228 55.48 -0.42 -3.30
CA THR A 228 54.44 -1.21 -2.63
C THR A 228 53.51 -0.45 -1.69
N THR A 229 52.40 -1.13 -1.37
CA THR A 229 51.29 -0.83 -0.45
C THR A 229 51.67 -0.58 1.02
N PRO A 230 50.72 -0.03 1.82
CA PRO A 230 50.24 -0.81 2.96
C PRO A 230 48.70 -0.78 3.18
N ARG A 231 48.27 -1.78 3.95
CA ARG A 231 46.91 -2.24 4.34
C ARG A 231 46.19 -1.30 5.33
N PRO A 232 44.84 -1.17 5.33
CA PRO A 232 44.11 -0.54 6.43
C PRO A 232 43.38 -1.54 7.34
N THR A 233 43.26 -1.11 8.60
CA THR A 233 42.52 -1.67 9.75
C THR A 233 41.02 -1.34 9.69
N PRO A 234 40.14 -2.03 10.46
CA PRO A 234 38.69 -1.93 10.32
C PRO A 234 38.16 -0.58 10.81
N SER A 235 37.48 0.15 9.92
CA SER A 235 36.89 1.46 10.16
C SER A 235 35.51 1.38 10.79
N VAL A 236 35.29 2.24 11.77
CA VAL A 236 34.02 2.61 12.40
C VAL A 236 32.94 2.89 11.34
N SER A 237 31.73 2.40 11.58
CA SER A 237 30.54 2.50 10.72
C SER A 237 30.31 3.93 10.24
N GLN A 238 30.58 4.20 8.96
CA GLN A 238 30.21 5.47 8.32
C GLN A 238 28.69 5.47 8.11
N VAL A 239 27.98 6.35 8.81
CA VAL A 239 26.54 6.57 8.60
C VAL A 239 26.33 7.01 7.15
N ARG A 240 25.48 6.27 6.42
CA ARG A 240 25.14 6.54 5.01
C ARG A 240 24.48 7.92 4.90
N GLU A 241 24.99 8.78 4.03
CA GLU A 241 24.39 10.10 3.74
C GLU A 241 23.79 10.09 2.33
N LEU A 242 22.54 10.52 2.20
CA LEU A 242 21.85 10.67 0.92
C LEU A 242 21.91 12.13 0.47
N SER A 243 22.27 12.35 -0.79
CA SER A 243 22.06 13.65 -1.44
C SER A 243 20.56 13.85 -1.73
N GLN A 244 20.14 15.11 -1.91
CA GLN A 244 18.76 15.45 -2.25
C GLN A 244 18.26 14.67 -3.48
N ARG A 245 19.07 14.57 -4.53
CA ARG A 245 18.74 13.81 -5.74
C ARG A 245 18.52 12.32 -5.45
N GLN A 246 19.43 11.71 -4.68
CA GLN A 246 19.28 10.29 -4.29
C GLN A 246 18.04 10.07 -3.44
N LEU A 247 17.71 11.00 -2.54
CA LEU A 247 16.49 10.90 -1.75
C LEU A 247 15.24 10.95 -2.64
N LYS A 248 15.19 11.87 -3.62
CA LYS A 248 14.06 11.95 -4.56
C LYS A 248 13.92 10.69 -5.41
N GLU A 249 15.02 10.13 -5.91
CA GLU A 249 15.01 8.86 -6.64
C GLU A 249 14.47 7.71 -5.77
N VAL A 250 14.82 7.68 -4.48
CA VAL A 250 14.27 6.70 -3.52
C VAL A 250 12.79 6.93 -3.28
N ILE A 251 12.34 8.18 -3.11
CA ILE A 251 10.94 8.54 -2.90
C ILE A 251 10.09 8.10 -4.11
N ASP A 252 10.54 8.39 -5.33
CA ASP A 252 9.84 8.00 -6.56
C ASP A 252 9.75 6.48 -6.71
N GLU A 253 10.84 5.75 -6.46
CA GLU A 253 10.84 4.28 -6.45
C GLU A 253 9.85 3.74 -5.42
N PHE A 254 9.75 4.40 -4.28
CA PHE A 254 8.95 3.98 -3.15
C PHE A 254 7.44 4.18 -3.39
N TYR A 255 7.01 5.31 -3.96
CA TYR A 255 5.62 5.49 -4.39
C TYR A 255 5.17 4.43 -5.40
N VAL A 256 6.00 4.13 -6.41
CA VAL A 256 5.70 3.09 -7.41
C VAL A 256 5.62 1.71 -6.77
N ALA A 257 6.47 1.42 -5.79
CA ALA A 257 6.43 0.17 -5.05
C ALA A 257 5.17 0.07 -4.17
N LYS A 258 4.76 1.18 -3.53
CA LYS A 258 3.58 1.26 -2.66
C LYS A 258 2.29 1.09 -3.44
N GLU A 259 2.14 1.74 -4.58
CA GLU A 259 0.96 1.57 -5.43
C GLU A 259 0.73 0.10 -5.83
N LYS A 260 1.80 -0.60 -6.21
CA LYS A 260 1.75 -2.04 -6.52
C LYS A 260 1.42 -2.89 -5.29
N TYR A 261 1.92 -2.50 -4.12
CA TYR A 261 1.62 -3.18 -2.86
C TYR A 261 0.15 -3.03 -2.49
N ASP A 262 -0.39 -1.83 -2.53
CA ASP A 262 -1.79 -1.55 -2.21
C ASP A 262 -2.74 -2.28 -3.16
N GLN A 263 -2.42 -2.31 -4.45
CA GLN A 263 -3.18 -3.08 -5.43
C GLN A 263 -3.19 -4.57 -5.08
N LYS A 264 -2.06 -5.13 -4.66
CA LYS A 264 -1.97 -6.51 -4.19
C LYS A 264 -2.80 -6.72 -2.92
N CYS A 265 -2.75 -5.80 -1.96
CA CYS A 265 -3.56 -5.87 -0.74
C CYS A 265 -5.05 -5.91 -1.06
N ILE A 266 -5.50 -5.08 -2.01
CA ILE A 266 -6.89 -5.09 -2.50
C ILE A 266 -7.22 -6.45 -3.11
N GLU A 267 -6.37 -7.00 -3.98
CA GLU A 267 -6.59 -8.29 -4.64
C GLU A 267 -6.62 -9.47 -3.67
N THR A 268 -5.78 -9.45 -2.63
CA THR A 268 -5.68 -10.52 -1.64
C THR A 268 -6.49 -10.27 -0.37
N ARG A 269 -7.30 -9.20 -0.34
CA ARG A 269 -8.10 -8.77 0.83
C ARG A 269 -7.28 -8.66 2.12
N GLN A 270 -6.11 -8.01 2.02
CA GLN A 270 -5.27 -7.69 3.17
C GLN A 270 -5.36 -6.20 3.50
N PRO A 271 -5.15 -5.82 4.77
CA PRO A 271 -5.07 -4.42 5.15
C PRO A 271 -3.96 -3.72 4.37
N LYS A 272 -4.25 -2.51 3.89
CA LYS A 272 -3.21 -1.63 3.33
C LYS A 272 -2.38 -1.07 4.48
N GLU A 273 -1.08 -1.01 4.26
CA GLU A 273 -0.14 -0.39 5.20
C GLU A 273 -0.11 1.13 4.99
N THR A 274 0.17 1.87 6.05
CA THR A 274 0.56 3.28 5.91
C THR A 274 1.89 3.39 5.17
N MET A 275 2.17 4.57 4.60
CA MET A 275 3.47 4.85 3.98
C MET A 275 4.67 4.55 4.93
N GLU A 276 4.52 4.81 6.24
CA GLU A 276 5.56 4.51 7.23
C GLU A 276 5.77 3.00 7.44
N GLN A 277 4.67 2.25 7.67
CA GLN A 277 4.73 0.79 7.84
C GLN A 277 5.31 0.11 6.59
N PHE A 278 4.87 0.57 5.41
CA PHE A 278 5.37 0.06 4.14
C PHE A 278 6.86 0.37 3.94
N LEU A 279 7.38 1.48 4.47
CA LEU A 279 8.80 1.85 4.33
C LEU A 279 9.67 0.79 4.99
N TRP A 280 9.30 0.38 6.20
CA TRP A 280 10.01 -0.67 6.90
C TRP A 280 9.97 -1.99 6.12
N ASN A 281 8.79 -2.40 5.65
CA ASN A 281 8.62 -3.65 4.91
C ASN A 281 9.35 -3.65 3.56
N TYR A 282 9.34 -2.54 2.86
CA TYR A 282 10.07 -2.33 1.61
C TYR A 282 11.58 -2.45 1.83
N LEU A 283 12.13 -1.77 2.85
CA LEU A 283 13.56 -1.87 3.19
C LEU A 283 13.92 -3.30 3.60
N ASN A 284 13.06 -3.97 4.37
CA ASN A 284 13.25 -5.36 4.76
C ASN A 284 13.29 -6.29 3.55
N LYS A 285 12.37 -6.14 2.59
CA LYS A 285 12.36 -6.92 1.34
C LYS A 285 13.58 -6.64 0.47
N LYS A 286 14.06 -5.39 0.42
CA LYS A 286 15.18 -4.97 -0.43
C LYS A 286 16.55 -5.38 0.12
N TYR A 287 16.71 -5.38 1.45
CA TYR A 287 18.02 -5.54 2.09
C TYR A 287 18.14 -6.78 2.99
N GLY A 288 17.05 -7.26 3.59
CA GLY A 288 16.97 -8.47 4.44
C GLY A 288 17.72 -8.44 5.78
N LEU A 289 18.77 -7.62 5.92
CA LEU A 289 19.62 -7.55 7.11
C LEU A 289 19.22 -6.37 8.01
N LYS A 290 18.86 -6.64 9.27
CA LYS A 290 18.45 -5.61 10.25
C LYS A 290 19.41 -4.41 10.36
N PRO A 291 20.75 -4.57 10.40
CA PRO A 291 21.66 -3.42 10.44
C PRO A 291 21.54 -2.54 9.18
N LEU A 292 21.41 -3.15 8.01
CA LEU A 292 21.30 -2.43 6.74
C LEU A 292 19.96 -1.71 6.62
N ILE A 293 18.87 -2.34 7.07
CA ILE A 293 17.53 -1.73 7.14
C ILE A 293 17.58 -0.47 8.02
N ASN A 294 18.14 -0.59 9.23
CA ASN A 294 18.30 0.54 10.15
C ASN A 294 19.16 1.65 9.54
N ASP A 295 20.32 1.30 8.96
CA ASP A 295 21.21 2.28 8.33
C ASP A 295 20.51 3.07 7.22
N TRP A 296 19.71 2.39 6.38
CA TRP A 296 18.92 3.05 5.33
C TRP A 296 17.76 3.88 5.89
N TYR A 297 17.02 3.35 6.86
CA TYR A 297 15.94 4.08 7.50
C TYR A 297 16.45 5.40 8.12
N PHE A 298 17.55 5.33 8.90
CA PHE A 298 18.18 6.53 9.47
C PHE A 298 18.74 7.48 8.41
N ALA A 299 19.31 6.95 7.32
CA ALA A 299 19.80 7.77 6.22
C ALA A 299 18.66 8.53 5.52
N ILE A 300 17.50 7.88 5.33
CA ILE A 300 16.30 8.50 4.78
C ILE A 300 15.77 9.58 5.73
N GLN A 301 15.55 9.25 7.01
CA GLN A 301 15.07 10.20 8.02
C GLN A 301 15.98 11.44 8.11
N LYS A 302 17.30 11.26 8.21
CA LYS A 302 18.28 12.35 8.24
C LYS A 302 18.22 13.21 6.97
N ALA A 303 17.99 12.60 5.81
CA ALA A 303 17.89 13.33 4.56
C ALA A 303 16.55 14.08 4.43
N LEU A 304 15.45 13.51 4.90
CA LEU A 304 14.16 14.21 5.00
C LEU A 304 14.30 15.44 5.89
N ASP A 305 14.89 15.29 7.08
CA ASP A 305 15.10 16.39 8.01
C ASP A 305 15.95 17.53 7.42
N LYS A 306 16.95 17.16 6.61
CA LYS A 306 17.87 18.12 6.00
C LYS A 306 17.25 18.89 4.82
N TYR A 307 16.36 18.26 4.07
CA TYR A 307 15.91 18.78 2.76
C TYR A 307 14.44 19.19 2.72
N GLN A 308 13.61 18.82 3.70
CA GLN A 308 12.17 19.12 3.68
C GLN A 308 11.86 20.62 3.58
N ASP A 309 12.65 21.48 4.22
CA ASP A 309 12.40 22.94 4.20
C ASP A 309 12.75 23.60 2.85
N ALA A 310 13.51 22.91 1.99
CA ALA A 310 14.00 23.45 0.73
C ALA A 310 13.34 22.83 -0.51
N ASP A 311 12.70 21.66 -0.38
CA ASP A 311 12.09 20.93 -1.49
C ASP A 311 10.66 20.47 -1.10
N PRO A 312 9.62 21.04 -1.72
CA PRO A 312 8.23 20.72 -1.41
C PRO A 312 7.87 19.25 -1.61
N GLU A 313 8.54 18.52 -2.51
CA GLU A 313 8.26 17.10 -2.76
C GLU A 313 8.77 16.25 -1.60
N ILE A 314 9.94 16.62 -1.06
CA ILE A 314 10.51 16.01 0.14
C ILE A 314 9.65 16.36 1.35
N LEU A 315 9.18 17.61 1.47
CA LEU A 315 8.25 18.03 2.51
C LEU A 315 6.96 17.21 2.48
N LEU A 316 6.33 17.08 1.31
CA LEU A 316 5.12 16.28 1.13
C LEU A 316 5.33 14.84 1.59
N PHE A 317 6.41 14.20 1.12
CA PHE A 317 6.71 12.83 1.51
C PHE A 317 6.97 12.69 3.01
N ALA A 318 7.72 13.62 3.62
CA ALA A 318 7.94 13.64 5.06
C ALA A 318 6.63 13.78 5.85
N LYS A 319 5.70 14.63 5.39
CA LYS A 319 4.38 14.77 6.00
C LYS A 319 3.52 13.51 5.86
N ILE A 320 3.52 12.87 4.69
CA ILE A 320 2.82 11.60 4.48
C ILE A 320 3.36 10.52 5.43
N LEU A 321 4.67 10.40 5.58
CA LEU A 321 5.30 9.46 6.53
C LEU A 321 4.91 9.74 7.99
N ARG A 322 4.60 11.00 8.35
CA ARG A 322 4.15 11.39 9.71
C ARG A 322 2.63 11.33 9.89
N HIS A 323 1.90 10.73 8.94
CA HIS A 323 0.44 10.70 8.93
C HIS A 323 -0.16 12.12 9.05
N GLU A 324 0.48 13.09 8.38
CA GLU A 324 0.07 14.49 8.38
C GLU A 324 -0.76 14.85 7.14
N LEU A 325 -0.49 14.18 6.01
CA LEU A 325 -1.13 14.34 4.71
C LEU A 325 -1.42 12.95 4.11
N GLU A 326 -2.44 12.85 3.28
CA GLU A 326 -2.83 11.61 2.61
C GLU A 326 -1.91 11.26 1.43
N GLU A 327 -1.68 9.96 1.23
CA GLU A 327 -0.78 9.43 0.20
C GLU A 327 -1.19 9.85 -1.23
N SER A 328 -2.49 9.94 -1.50
CA SER A 328 -3.05 10.34 -2.80
C SER A 328 -2.72 11.78 -3.20
N TYR A 329 -2.33 12.64 -2.25
CA TYR A 329 -2.02 14.04 -2.54
C TYR A 329 -0.78 14.22 -3.42
N GLN A 330 0.11 13.22 -3.50
CA GLN A 330 1.20 13.18 -4.48
C GLN A 330 0.70 13.40 -5.92
N LYS A 331 -0.51 12.95 -6.25
CA LYS A 331 -1.09 13.14 -7.57
C LYS A 331 -1.32 14.62 -7.90
N VAL A 332 -1.69 15.45 -6.92
CA VAL A 332 -1.86 16.89 -7.10
C VAL A 332 -0.53 17.53 -7.52
N PHE A 333 0.60 17.10 -6.95
CA PHE A 333 1.92 17.58 -7.33
C PHE A 333 2.27 17.22 -8.78
N ILE A 334 1.95 16.00 -9.21
CA ILE A 334 2.14 15.54 -10.58
C ILE A 334 1.28 16.38 -11.53
N ASP A 335 0.01 16.59 -11.19
CA ASP A 335 -0.95 17.33 -11.99
C ASP A 335 -0.55 18.82 -12.12
N VAL A 336 -0.09 19.46 -11.03
CA VAL A 336 0.40 20.86 -11.07
C VAL A 336 1.59 21.00 -12.01
N LYS A 337 2.57 20.08 -11.95
CA LYS A 337 3.72 20.08 -12.86
C LYS A 337 3.29 19.91 -14.32
N GLN A 338 2.40 18.96 -14.59
CA GLN A 338 1.89 18.68 -15.94
C GLN A 338 1.07 19.85 -16.48
N THR A 339 0.13 20.38 -15.71
CA THR A 339 -0.71 21.52 -16.11
C THR A 339 0.14 22.77 -16.35
N THR A 340 1.15 23.03 -15.52
CA THR A 340 2.10 24.14 -15.74
C THR A 340 2.82 24.01 -17.08
N GLN A 341 3.32 22.81 -17.42
CA GLN A 341 3.94 22.56 -18.72
C GLN A 341 2.96 22.70 -19.89
N GLN A 342 1.73 22.21 -19.73
CA GLN A 342 0.70 22.28 -20.78
C GLN A 342 0.27 23.72 -21.05
N LEU A 343 0.10 24.53 -20.01
CA LEU A 343 -0.27 25.95 -20.15
C LEU A 343 0.87 26.76 -20.77
N LEU A 344 2.12 26.49 -20.38
CA LEU A 344 3.28 27.09 -21.03
C LEU A 344 3.29 26.76 -22.53
N LYS A 345 3.11 25.49 -22.89
CA LYS A 345 2.99 25.05 -24.29
C LYS A 345 1.84 25.74 -25.02
N LEU A 346 0.68 25.88 -24.38
CA LEU A 346 -0.49 26.54 -24.96
C LEU A 346 -0.23 28.03 -25.24
N GLN A 347 0.45 28.73 -24.32
CA GLN A 347 0.84 30.13 -24.54
C GLN A 347 1.74 30.29 -25.76
N PHE A 348 2.77 29.46 -25.92
CA PHE A 348 3.63 29.50 -27.11
C PHE A 348 2.90 29.14 -28.38
N LYS A 349 1.98 28.17 -28.34
CA LYS A 349 1.13 27.82 -29.48
C LYS A 349 0.21 28.98 -29.88
N ASN A 350 -0.34 29.72 -28.93
CA ASN A 350 -1.17 30.89 -29.21
C ASN A 350 -0.35 32.07 -29.74
N LYS A 351 0.87 32.27 -29.22
CA LYS A 351 1.80 33.31 -29.67
C LYS A 351 2.37 33.03 -31.06
N PHE A 352 2.56 31.76 -31.41
CA PHE A 352 3.08 31.30 -32.69
C PHE A 352 2.20 30.19 -33.31
N PRO A 353 1.01 30.52 -33.86
CA PRO A 353 0.04 29.53 -34.34
C PRO A 353 0.54 28.59 -35.45
N TYR A 354 1.55 29.01 -36.20
CA TYR A 354 2.14 28.26 -37.31
C TYR A 354 3.42 27.50 -36.93
N MET A 355 3.86 27.57 -35.67
CA MET A 355 5.05 26.85 -35.19
C MET A 355 4.79 25.33 -35.23
N ARG A 356 5.76 24.56 -35.73
CA ARG A 356 5.62 23.10 -35.84
C ARG A 356 5.68 22.46 -34.45
N GLU A 357 5.01 21.32 -34.29
CA GLU A 357 4.93 20.62 -33.00
C GLU A 357 6.31 20.28 -32.39
N LYS A 358 7.30 19.96 -33.23
CA LYS A 358 8.68 19.71 -32.78
C LYS A 358 9.33 20.99 -32.24
N GLU A 359 9.24 22.09 -32.98
CA GLU A 359 9.80 23.39 -32.59
C GLU A 359 9.14 23.90 -31.30
N LEU A 360 7.83 23.68 -31.16
CA LEU A 360 7.10 24.01 -29.95
C LEU A 360 7.60 23.22 -28.73
N LYS A 361 7.89 21.92 -28.90
CA LYS A 361 8.49 21.11 -27.83
C LYS A 361 9.89 21.60 -27.46
N ASP A 362 10.70 21.97 -28.44
CA ASP A 362 12.06 22.47 -28.22
C ASP A 362 12.05 23.80 -27.44
N VAL A 363 11.16 24.74 -27.81
CA VAL A 363 11.00 26.03 -27.10
C VAL A 363 10.50 25.84 -25.67
N VAL A 364 9.53 24.93 -25.46
CA VAL A 364 9.04 24.62 -24.11
C VAL A 364 10.15 23.99 -23.27
N ALA A 365 10.95 23.08 -23.83
CA ALA A 365 12.07 22.46 -23.12
C ALA A 365 13.15 23.48 -22.75
N GLU A 366 13.45 24.43 -23.65
CA GLU A 366 14.37 25.54 -23.38
C GLU A 366 13.89 26.37 -22.18
N LYS A 367 12.60 26.75 -22.18
CA LYS A 367 11.99 27.50 -21.06
C LYS A 367 11.95 26.70 -19.76
N GLN A 368 11.73 25.38 -19.81
CA GLN A 368 11.78 24.52 -18.62
C GLN A 368 13.19 24.41 -18.01
N SER A 369 14.22 24.59 -18.82
CA SER A 369 15.62 24.63 -18.36
C SER A 369 16.12 26.03 -18.00
N GLY A 370 15.32 27.07 -18.25
CA GLY A 370 15.71 28.47 -18.12
C GLY A 370 14.66 29.31 -17.40
N ASP A 371 14.56 30.58 -17.80
CA ASP A 371 13.74 31.58 -17.13
C ASP A 371 12.39 31.83 -17.83
N LEU A 372 11.36 31.97 -17.00
CA LEU A 372 10.05 32.48 -17.35
C LEU A 372 10.00 34.00 -17.18
N ASP A 373 9.48 34.67 -18.19
CA ASP A 373 9.16 36.09 -18.14
C ASP A 373 7.89 36.34 -17.31
N GLU A 374 7.73 37.56 -16.78
CA GLU A 374 6.55 37.96 -15.99
C GLU A 374 5.21 37.60 -16.62
N ASP A 375 5.01 37.94 -17.89
CA ASP A 375 3.76 37.64 -18.59
C ASP A 375 3.47 36.13 -18.67
N GLU A 376 4.51 35.28 -18.72
CA GLU A 376 4.39 33.84 -18.90
C GLU A 376 3.88 33.17 -17.62
N TRP A 377 4.53 33.44 -16.47
CA TRP A 377 4.09 32.86 -15.19
C TRP A 377 2.80 33.52 -14.68
N GLN A 378 2.56 34.80 -14.95
CA GLN A 378 1.28 35.45 -14.60
C GLN A 378 0.10 34.77 -15.28
N ALA A 379 0.22 34.50 -16.59
CA ALA A 379 -0.83 33.85 -17.33
C ALA A 379 -1.03 32.40 -16.87
N ILE A 380 0.02 31.64 -16.53
CA ILE A 380 -0.13 30.28 -15.99
C ILE A 380 -0.95 30.31 -14.69
N VAL A 381 -0.58 31.16 -13.72
CA VAL A 381 -1.30 31.25 -12.44
C VAL A 381 -2.76 31.63 -12.64
N THR A 382 -3.02 32.65 -13.47
CA THR A 382 -4.38 33.14 -13.76
C THR A 382 -5.27 32.06 -14.40
N TYR A 383 -4.70 31.15 -15.18
CA TYR A 383 -5.45 30.03 -15.77
C TYR A 383 -5.62 28.83 -14.82
N MET A 384 -4.67 28.59 -13.91
CA MET A 384 -4.69 27.44 -13.01
C MET A 384 -5.57 27.64 -11.78
N TYR A 385 -5.64 28.86 -11.26
CA TYR A 385 -6.25 29.16 -9.97
C TYR A 385 -7.46 30.07 -10.12
N ASN A 386 -8.33 30.08 -9.11
CA ASN A 386 -9.42 31.05 -9.06
C ASN A 386 -8.86 32.48 -8.86
N ALA A 387 -9.71 33.50 -8.96
CA ALA A 387 -9.27 34.89 -8.91
C ALA A 387 -8.59 35.29 -7.58
N GLN A 388 -9.09 34.79 -6.44
CA GLN A 388 -8.56 35.11 -5.12
C GLN A 388 -7.18 34.46 -4.89
N ASP A 389 -7.08 33.16 -5.20
CA ASP A 389 -5.82 32.41 -5.08
C ASP A 389 -4.78 32.91 -6.08
N SER A 390 -5.22 33.28 -7.29
CA SER A 390 -4.35 33.90 -8.29
C SER A 390 -3.77 35.21 -7.78
N GLU A 391 -4.59 36.11 -7.23
CA GLU A 391 -4.11 37.39 -6.70
C GLU A 391 -3.05 37.19 -5.60
N TYR A 392 -3.31 36.29 -4.67
CA TYR A 392 -2.36 35.94 -3.61
C TYR A 392 -1.05 35.37 -4.16
N LEU A 393 -1.13 34.36 -5.02
CA LEU A 393 0.03 33.71 -5.63
C LEU A 393 0.87 34.67 -6.44
N LEU A 394 0.23 35.51 -7.26
CA LEU A 394 0.93 36.49 -8.09
C LEU A 394 1.69 37.51 -7.24
N ASN A 395 1.11 37.98 -6.14
CA ASN A 395 1.79 38.89 -5.21
C ASN A 395 2.99 38.20 -4.55
N MET A 396 2.82 36.96 -4.08
CA MET A 396 3.90 36.16 -3.50
C MET A 396 5.06 35.94 -4.49
N LEU A 397 4.76 35.59 -5.74
CA LEU A 397 5.77 35.40 -6.79
C LEU A 397 6.50 36.70 -7.13
N LYS A 398 5.78 37.84 -7.22
CA LYS A 398 6.40 39.16 -7.44
C LYS A 398 7.36 39.53 -6.33
N GLU A 399 6.94 39.39 -5.08
CA GLU A 399 7.82 39.62 -3.93
C GLU A 399 9.05 38.71 -3.95
N HIS A 400 8.89 37.45 -4.34
CA HIS A 400 10.00 36.52 -4.47
C HIS A 400 11.02 36.98 -5.51
N VAL A 401 10.57 37.39 -6.71
CA VAL A 401 11.43 37.93 -7.78
C VAL A 401 12.14 39.21 -7.33
N GLU A 402 11.43 40.10 -6.63
CA GLU A 402 12.02 41.35 -6.10
C GLU A 402 13.11 41.11 -5.05
N ARG A 403 12.97 40.07 -4.21
CA ARG A 403 13.95 39.70 -3.18
C ARG A 403 15.17 38.99 -3.76
N SER A 404 14.99 38.21 -4.83
CA SER A 404 16.06 37.45 -5.48
C SER A 404 16.86 38.28 -6.49
N GLY A 405 16.26 39.34 -7.05
CA GLY A 405 16.93 40.28 -7.96
C GLY A 405 17.74 41.37 -7.24
N LEU A 406 19.07 41.32 -7.29
CA LEU A 406 19.90 42.53 -7.19
C LEU A 406 19.47 43.49 -8.31
N LYS A 407 18.95 44.66 -7.94
CA LYS A 407 18.40 45.70 -8.85
C LYS A 407 19.35 46.06 -10.01
N VAL A 408 19.35 45.31 -11.10
CA VAL A 408 19.93 45.72 -12.37
C VAL A 408 18.88 46.58 -13.07
N LYS A 409 19.10 47.91 -13.09
CA LYS A 409 18.20 48.85 -13.77
C LYS A 409 17.99 48.42 -15.23
N GLY A 410 16.76 48.05 -15.58
CA GLY A 410 16.33 47.75 -16.95
C GLY A 410 16.19 46.26 -17.29
N ALA A 411 16.50 45.33 -16.39
CA ALA A 411 16.20 43.91 -16.60
C ALA A 411 14.70 43.63 -16.31
N LYS A 412 14.06 42.86 -17.18
CA LYS A 412 12.69 42.38 -16.93
C LYS A 412 12.68 41.42 -15.74
N PRO A 413 11.67 41.46 -14.86
CA PRO A 413 11.51 40.46 -13.80
C PRO A 413 11.34 39.07 -14.43
N ALA A 414 12.24 38.16 -14.07
CA ALA A 414 12.29 36.80 -14.58
C ALA A 414 12.62 35.82 -13.44
N MET A 415 12.13 34.59 -13.57
CA MET A 415 12.27 33.53 -12.57
C MET A 415 12.51 32.22 -13.29
N SER A 416 13.39 31.36 -12.77
CA SER A 416 13.59 30.04 -13.39
C SER A 416 12.32 29.21 -13.33
N TYR A 417 12.03 28.44 -14.37
CA TYR A 417 10.86 27.55 -14.40
C TYR A 417 10.83 26.59 -13.20
N GLN A 418 12.00 26.11 -12.79
CA GLN A 418 12.13 25.21 -11.63
C GLN A 418 11.73 25.91 -10.33
N GLU A 419 12.16 27.15 -10.13
CA GLU A 419 11.79 27.96 -8.95
C GLU A 419 10.29 28.27 -8.95
N PHE A 420 9.74 28.64 -10.10
CA PHE A 420 8.30 28.89 -10.26
C PHE A 420 7.47 27.67 -9.85
N VAL A 421 7.80 26.49 -10.41
CA VAL A 421 7.12 25.24 -10.05
C VAL A 421 7.31 24.92 -8.57
N ARG A 422 8.51 25.14 -8.01
CA ARG A 422 8.76 24.92 -6.57
C ARG A 422 7.81 25.74 -5.71
N LEU A 423 7.68 27.04 -5.98
CA LEU A 423 6.80 27.93 -5.22
C LEU A 423 5.32 27.57 -5.35
N LEU A 424 4.89 27.11 -6.54
CA LEU A 424 3.53 26.58 -6.70
C LEU A 424 3.30 25.32 -5.84
N LEU A 425 4.25 24.38 -5.82
CA LEU A 425 4.14 23.17 -5.00
C LEU A 425 4.20 23.48 -3.50
N GLU A 426 5.00 24.47 -3.09
CA GLU A 426 5.06 24.97 -1.72
C GLU A 426 3.72 25.56 -1.27
N PHE A 427 3.07 26.35 -2.13
CA PHE A 427 1.72 26.86 -1.89
C PHE A 427 0.71 25.71 -1.72
N GLN A 428 0.75 24.69 -2.58
CA GLN A 428 -0.16 23.55 -2.52
C GLN A 428 -0.03 22.78 -1.20
N VAL A 429 1.18 22.35 -0.85
CA VAL A 429 1.38 21.56 0.38
C VAL A 429 1.07 22.36 1.63
N THR A 430 1.41 23.66 1.66
CA THR A 430 1.13 24.53 2.82
C THR A 430 -0.36 24.75 3.00
N GLY A 431 -1.09 25.05 1.91
CA GLY A 431 -2.54 25.25 1.97
C GLY A 431 -3.29 23.99 2.39
N HIS A 432 -2.90 22.83 1.85
CA HIS A 432 -3.52 21.56 2.17
C HIS A 432 -3.21 21.07 3.59
N ASP A 433 -1.99 21.29 4.07
CA ASP A 433 -1.59 20.99 5.46
C ASP A 433 -2.39 21.81 6.48
N GLN A 434 -2.65 23.09 6.19
CA GLN A 434 -3.52 23.95 7.01
C GLN A 434 -4.98 23.48 6.98
N LEU A 435 -5.49 23.12 5.80
CA LEU A 435 -6.85 22.60 5.64
C LEU A 435 -7.08 21.34 6.50
N LEU A 436 -6.10 20.43 6.55
CA LEU A 436 -6.21 19.17 7.28
C LEU A 436 -5.91 19.29 8.78
N GLU A 437 -5.42 20.41 9.28
CA GLU A 437 -4.92 20.55 10.64
C GLU A 437 -6.00 20.20 11.69
N ALA A 438 -7.21 20.74 11.53
CA ALA A 438 -8.34 20.48 12.44
C ALA A 438 -8.81 19.01 12.40
N PHE A 439 -8.82 18.39 11.22
CA PHE A 439 -9.13 16.97 11.07
C PHE A 439 -8.08 16.11 11.76
N ARG A 440 -6.80 16.40 11.51
CA ARG A 440 -5.65 15.66 12.03
C ARG A 440 -5.59 15.68 13.56
N GLU A 441 -5.90 16.82 14.18
CA GLU A 441 -5.98 16.92 15.64
C GLU A 441 -7.03 15.97 16.22
N LYS A 442 -8.22 15.91 15.60
CA LYS A 442 -9.30 15.00 16.04
C LYS A 442 -8.95 13.55 15.79
N PHE A 443 -8.36 13.22 14.63
CA PHE A 443 -7.91 11.86 14.32
C PHE A 443 -6.90 11.35 15.35
N ARG A 444 -5.89 12.17 15.68
CA ARG A 444 -4.84 11.84 16.66
C ARG A 444 -5.33 11.63 18.09
N MET A 445 -6.56 12.03 18.42
CA MET A 445 -7.16 11.73 19.73
C MET A 445 -7.55 10.25 19.86
N PHE A 446 -7.78 9.56 18.74
CA PHE A 446 -8.16 8.14 18.72
C PHE A 446 -7.02 7.23 18.25
N ASP A 447 -6.02 7.77 17.55
CA ASP A 447 -4.78 7.07 17.16
C ASP A 447 -3.73 7.13 18.30
N GLU A 448 -3.99 6.40 19.40
CA GLU A 448 -3.17 6.45 20.62
C GLU A 448 -1.71 6.00 20.39
N ASP A 449 -1.50 4.98 19.55
CA ASP A 449 -0.18 4.43 19.23
C ASP A 449 0.53 5.18 18.09
N LYS A 450 -0.16 6.15 17.46
CA LYS A 450 0.33 7.04 16.41
C LYS A 450 0.80 6.31 15.16
N ASN A 451 0.23 5.14 14.90
CA ASN A 451 0.59 4.31 13.76
C ASN A 451 -0.16 4.73 12.47
N GLY A 452 -1.08 5.71 12.57
CA GLY A 452 -1.88 6.20 11.45
C GLY A 452 -3.04 5.28 11.06
N ILE A 453 -3.49 4.39 11.95
CA ILE A 453 -4.56 3.41 11.72
C ILE A 453 -5.54 3.43 12.89
N LEU A 454 -6.83 3.52 12.57
CA LEU A 454 -7.91 3.32 13.54
C LEU A 454 -8.55 1.94 13.34
N SER A 455 -8.85 1.26 14.45
CA SER A 455 -9.79 0.15 14.44
C SER A 455 -11.21 0.63 14.09
N HIS A 456 -12.10 -0.26 13.67
CA HIS A 456 -13.51 0.10 13.44
C HIS A 456 -14.16 0.80 14.62
N LYS A 457 -13.83 0.37 15.86
CA LYS A 457 -14.36 0.99 17.07
C LYS A 457 -13.88 2.43 17.21
N GLU A 458 -12.57 2.66 17.12
CA GLU A 458 -11.97 4.00 17.21
C GLU A 458 -12.46 4.91 16.08
N PHE A 459 -12.63 4.36 14.87
CA PHE A 459 -13.20 5.09 13.75
C PHE A 459 -14.65 5.51 14.01
N CYS A 460 -15.50 4.63 14.55
CA CYS A 460 -16.87 4.99 14.94
C CYS A 460 -16.91 6.05 16.04
N GLU A 461 -16.02 5.97 17.03
CA GLU A 461 -15.90 6.98 18.09
C GLU A 461 -15.42 8.34 17.52
N PHE A 462 -14.48 8.30 16.56
CA PHE A 462 -14.04 9.47 15.80
C PHE A 462 -15.20 10.09 15.01
N LEU A 463 -15.99 9.29 14.28
CA LEU A 463 -17.17 9.76 13.54
C LEU A 463 -18.20 10.39 14.48
N ALA A 464 -18.43 9.80 15.66
CA ALA A 464 -19.30 10.37 16.66
C ALA A 464 -18.81 11.75 17.13
N MET A 465 -17.51 11.93 17.33
CA MET A 465 -16.93 13.22 17.73
C MET A 465 -17.12 14.33 16.68
N ILE A 466 -17.13 13.99 15.39
CA ILE A 466 -17.37 14.95 14.30
C ILE A 466 -18.84 15.06 13.88
N GLY A 467 -19.74 14.35 14.56
CA GLY A 467 -21.19 14.41 14.33
C GLY A 467 -21.68 13.60 13.13
N LEU A 468 -20.98 12.52 12.78
CA LEU A 468 -21.26 11.65 11.63
C LEU A 468 -21.54 10.19 12.05
N PHE A 469 -21.96 9.97 13.30
CA PHE A 469 -22.20 8.63 13.84
C PHE A 469 -23.23 7.83 13.03
N ASP A 470 -24.31 8.48 12.57
CA ASP A 470 -25.40 7.82 11.83
C ASP A 470 -24.93 7.24 10.48
N GLU A 471 -23.80 7.70 9.95
CA GLU A 471 -23.23 7.27 8.66
C GLU A 471 -22.12 6.23 8.82
N SER A 472 -21.85 5.75 10.05
CA SER A 472 -20.67 4.93 10.35
C SER A 472 -20.57 3.66 9.51
N GLU A 473 -21.67 2.92 9.34
CA GLU A 473 -21.67 1.67 8.55
C GLU A 473 -21.32 1.93 7.07
N ARG A 474 -21.88 3.00 6.49
CA ARG A 474 -21.60 3.38 5.10
C ARG A 474 -20.14 3.83 4.95
N MET A 475 -19.66 4.67 5.87
CA MET A 475 -18.30 5.20 5.84
C MET A 475 -17.25 4.11 6.03
N LEU A 476 -17.51 3.13 6.90
CA LEU A 476 -16.68 1.94 7.04
C LEU A 476 -16.61 1.13 5.75
N ALA A 477 -17.74 0.93 5.05
CA ALA A 477 -17.77 0.21 3.78
C ALA A 477 -16.96 0.91 2.66
N VAL A 478 -16.75 2.23 2.76
CA VAL A 478 -15.92 3.00 1.81
C VAL A 478 -14.44 2.98 2.20
N CYS A 479 -14.12 3.17 3.49
CA CYS A 479 -12.74 3.22 3.96
C CYS A 479 -12.09 1.84 4.09
N ASP A 480 -12.87 0.80 4.38
CA ASP A 480 -12.40 -0.57 4.55
C ASP A 480 -13.28 -1.56 3.75
N PRO A 481 -13.28 -1.47 2.41
CA PRO A 481 -14.15 -2.28 1.55
C PRO A 481 -13.83 -3.78 1.61
N GLN A 482 -12.67 -4.15 2.15
CA GLN A 482 -12.25 -5.54 2.32
C GLN A 482 -12.47 -6.07 3.73
N GLU A 483 -13.15 -5.30 4.59
CA GLU A 483 -13.48 -5.67 5.98
C GLU A 483 -12.24 -6.15 6.78
N THR A 484 -11.12 -5.46 6.59
CA THR A 484 -9.84 -5.78 7.23
C THR A 484 -9.83 -5.43 8.72
N GLY A 485 -10.81 -4.66 9.19
CA GLY A 485 -10.94 -4.20 10.57
C GLY A 485 -10.17 -2.92 10.87
N GLN A 486 -9.56 -2.32 9.85
CA GLN A 486 -8.61 -1.22 9.97
C GLN A 486 -8.90 -0.12 8.96
N VAL A 487 -8.84 1.14 9.40
CA VAL A 487 -8.96 2.33 8.57
C VAL A 487 -7.68 3.15 8.72
N ASN A 488 -6.87 3.21 7.67
CA ASN A 488 -5.66 4.06 7.69
C ASN A 488 -6.00 5.55 7.48
N PHE A 489 -5.08 6.41 7.87
CA PHE A 489 -5.20 7.87 7.79
C PHE A 489 -5.56 8.35 6.37
N SER A 490 -4.87 7.83 5.35
CA SER A 490 -5.08 8.24 3.96
C SER A 490 -6.51 7.92 3.47
N ASP A 491 -7.04 6.74 3.78
CA ASP A 491 -8.39 6.34 3.39
C ASP A 491 -9.45 7.17 4.14
N CYS A 492 -9.21 7.48 5.41
CA CYS A 492 -10.07 8.35 6.20
C CYS A 492 -10.10 9.78 5.63
N VAL A 493 -8.94 10.38 5.33
CA VAL A 493 -8.84 11.72 4.73
C VAL A 493 -9.55 11.76 3.37
N ASN A 494 -9.30 10.78 2.50
CA ASN A 494 -9.94 10.71 1.17
C ASN A 494 -11.47 10.65 1.29
N LEU A 495 -12.01 9.86 2.22
CA LEU A 495 -13.44 9.85 2.50
C LEU A 495 -13.92 11.23 2.94
N MET A 496 -13.29 11.84 3.94
CA MET A 496 -13.75 13.11 4.52
C MET A 496 -13.61 14.30 3.57
N LEU A 497 -12.68 14.25 2.62
CA LEU A 497 -12.58 15.23 1.54
C LEU A 497 -13.71 15.08 0.51
N SER A 498 -14.18 13.86 0.28
CA SER A 498 -15.26 13.57 -0.67
C SER A 498 -16.67 13.79 -0.09
N GLU A 499 -16.84 13.51 1.21
CA GLU A 499 -18.13 13.53 1.89
C GLU A 499 -18.64 14.96 2.06
N GLN A 500 -19.90 15.21 1.66
CA GLN A 500 -20.52 16.53 1.69
C GLN A 500 -21.45 16.68 2.89
N VAL A 501 -21.34 17.81 3.59
CA VAL A 501 -22.16 18.17 4.74
C VAL A 501 -22.69 19.59 4.58
N GLU A 502 -23.90 19.82 5.07
CA GLU A 502 -24.51 21.15 5.07
C GLU A 502 -23.90 22.03 6.18
N ASN A 503 -23.45 23.23 5.82
CA ASN A 503 -23.00 24.26 6.74
C ASN A 503 -23.54 25.62 6.28
N GLN A 504 -24.37 26.27 7.10
CA GLN A 504 -24.98 27.58 6.80
C GLN A 504 -25.64 27.68 5.41
N GLY A 505 -26.28 26.60 4.96
CA GLY A 505 -26.96 26.53 3.65
C GLY A 505 -26.04 26.27 2.45
N GLN A 506 -24.75 26.00 2.68
CA GLN A 506 -23.79 25.56 1.66
C GLN A 506 -23.38 24.10 1.90
N GLN A 507 -23.20 23.34 0.82
CA GLN A 507 -22.62 22.00 0.86
C GLN A 507 -21.10 22.12 0.81
N LEU A 508 -20.41 21.61 1.83
CA LEU A 508 -18.96 21.65 1.97
C LEU A 508 -18.45 20.25 2.33
N SER A 509 -17.18 19.97 2.04
CA SER A 509 -16.58 18.73 2.53
C SER A 509 -16.49 18.71 4.06
N VAL A 510 -16.46 17.53 4.66
CA VAL A 510 -16.30 17.38 6.12
C VAL A 510 -15.01 18.06 6.60
N VAL A 511 -13.90 17.86 5.88
CA VAL A 511 -12.62 18.52 6.21
C VAL A 511 -12.75 20.04 6.19
N TYR A 512 -13.39 20.60 5.15
CA TYR A 512 -13.52 22.05 5.02
C TYR A 512 -14.42 22.63 6.12
N LYS A 513 -15.49 21.93 6.50
CA LYS A 513 -16.31 22.30 7.67
C LYS A 513 -15.46 22.34 8.95
N LEU A 514 -14.67 21.31 9.20
CA LEU A 514 -13.79 21.24 10.38
C LEU A 514 -12.76 22.38 10.43
N TYR A 515 -12.23 22.76 9.27
CA TYR A 515 -11.34 23.92 9.14
C TYR A 515 -12.03 25.23 9.51
N LEU A 516 -13.25 25.47 9.01
CA LEU A 516 -14.02 26.68 9.34
C LEU A 516 -14.44 26.75 10.82
N ASP A 517 -14.82 25.61 11.40
CA ASP A 517 -15.23 25.52 12.81
C ASP A 517 -14.06 25.89 13.76
N ARG A 518 -12.83 25.53 13.38
CA ARG A 518 -11.62 25.91 14.12
C ARG A 518 -11.36 27.42 14.07
N GLY A 519 -11.52 28.05 12.92
CA GLY A 519 -11.32 29.51 12.78
C GLY A 519 -12.39 30.36 13.49
N SER A 520 -13.49 29.74 13.91
CA SER A 520 -14.61 30.38 14.62
C SER A 520 -14.51 30.26 16.15
N SER A 521 -13.54 29.48 16.65
CA SER A 521 -13.25 29.25 18.09
C SER A 521 -12.06 30.09 18.52
#